data_AF-A0A1E4KFY1-F1
#
_entry.id   AF-A0A1E4KFY1-F1
#
_cell.length_a   1.000
_cell.length_b   1.000
_cell.length_c   1.000
_cell.angle_alpha   90.00
_cell.angle_beta   90.00
_cell.angle_gamma   90.00
#
_symmetry.space_group_name_H-M   'P 1'
#
loop_
_entity.id
_entity.type
_entity.pdbx_description
1 polymer ?
#
loop_
_entity_poly.entity_id
_entity_poly.type
_entity_poly.pdbx_seq_one_letter_code
_entity_poly.pdbx_strand_id
1 'polypeptide(L)'
;MDERNVYVTDDKDAVTAYDKTSGRAGWRQDKLARRQVTAPLALGAWVVVADGEGVVHVLSAEDGSFVARAKVDSSVRTAPVDIGPGFAVQTAKGSVVAFRLK
;
A
#
# COMPACT_ATOMS: atom_id res chain seq x y z
N MET A 1 1.14 9.29 -3.34
CA MET A 1 2.27 10.19 -3.01
C MET A 1 1.87 11.05 -1.83
N ASP A 2 2.83 11.58 -1.09
CA ASP A 2 2.59 12.58 -0.04
C ASP A 2 3.31 13.89 -0.38
N GLU A 3 3.56 14.73 0.62
CA GLU A 3 4.28 15.99 0.46
C GLU A 3 5.70 15.79 -0.09
N ARG A 4 6.44 14.77 0.39
CA ARG A 4 7.87 14.57 0.13
C ARG A 4 8.17 13.44 -0.84
N ASN A 5 7.37 12.38 -0.85
CA ASN A 5 7.67 11.11 -1.49
C ASN A 5 6.62 10.70 -2.54
N VAL A 6 7.10 10.11 -3.63
CA VAL A 6 6.31 9.24 -4.50
C VAL A 6 6.53 7.81 -4.07
N TYR A 7 5.45 7.06 -3.91
CA TYR A 7 5.51 5.63 -3.57
C TYR A 7 5.17 4.82 -4.82
N VAL A 8 5.98 3.82 -5.13
CA VAL A 8 5.85 3.01 -6.33
C VAL A 8 5.95 1.54 -5.95
N THR A 9 5.02 0.73 -6.47
CA THR A 9 5.16 -0.72 -6.51
C THR A 9 5.79 -1.09 -7.86
N ASP A 10 6.90 -1.82 -7.85
CA ASP A 10 7.57 -2.26 -9.08
C ASP A 10 7.10 -3.64 -9.56
N ASP A 11 7.65 -4.09 -10.70
CA ASP A 11 7.33 -5.37 -11.35
C ASP A 11 7.71 -6.61 -10.53
N LYS A 12 8.50 -6.44 -9.48
CA LYS A 12 8.87 -7.48 -8.52
C LYS A 12 8.08 -7.37 -7.22
N ASP A 13 7.02 -6.56 -7.20
CA ASP A 13 6.15 -6.29 -6.05
C ASP A 13 6.84 -5.58 -4.88
N ALA A 14 7.99 -4.94 -5.11
CA ALA A 14 8.62 -4.13 -4.08
C ALA A 14 8.00 -2.73 -4.03
N VAL A 15 7.69 -2.25 -2.82
CA VAL A 15 7.22 -0.88 -2.60
C VAL A 15 8.43 -0.01 -2.28
N THR A 16 8.65 1.05 -3.03
CA THR A 16 9.78 1.98 -2.85
C THR A 16 9.28 3.40 -2.69
N ALA A 17 9.85 4.13 -1.74
CA ALA A 17 9.65 5.57 -1.58
C ALA A 17 10.76 6.32 -2.31
N TYR A 18 10.39 7.24 -3.20
CA TYR A 18 11.30 8.13 -3.90
C TYR A 18 11.05 9.57 -3.50
N ASP A 19 12.11 10.30 -3.17
CA ASP A 19 12.03 11.74 -2.93
C ASP A 19 11.56 12.46 -4.21
N LYS A 20 10.48 13.25 -4.10
CA LYS A 20 9.82 13.90 -5.25
C LYS A 20 10.71 14.88 -6.00
N THR A 21 11.65 15.50 -5.29
CA THR A 21 12.50 16.57 -5.84
C THR A 21 13.72 15.99 -6.54
N SER A 22 14.38 15.02 -5.91
CA SER A 22 15.65 14.46 -6.37
C SER A 22 15.52 13.13 -7.11
N GLY A 23 14.39 12.43 -6.98
CA GLY A 23 14.20 11.08 -7.50
C GLY A 23 15.00 10.00 -6.76
N ARG A 24 15.70 10.34 -5.66
CA ARG A 24 16.48 9.37 -4.89
C ARG A 24 15.55 8.44 -4.12
N ALA A 25 15.87 7.14 -4.12
CA ALA A 25 15.19 6.16 -3.28
C ALA A 25 15.52 6.44 -1.80
N GLY A 26 14.47 6.55 -0.96
CA GLY A 26 14.56 6.67 0.48
C GLY A 26 14.60 5.30 1.16
N TRP A 27 13.52 4.52 1.00
CA TRP A 27 13.42 3.15 1.51
C TRP A 27 12.78 2.22 0.48
N ARG A 28 13.01 0.91 0.65
CA ARG A 28 12.45 -0.17 -0.17
C ARG A 28 11.96 -1.32 0.69
N GLN A 29 10.73 -1.77 0.44
CA GLN A 29 10.11 -2.94 1.06
C GLN A 29 9.94 -4.03 0.00
N ASP A 30 10.80 -5.06 0.05
CA ASP A 30 10.88 -6.14 -0.95
C ASP A 30 10.31 -7.48 -0.44
N LYS A 31 9.86 -7.55 0.81
CA LYS A 31 9.28 -8.78 1.41
C LYS A 31 7.88 -9.11 0.90
N LEU A 32 7.39 -8.37 -0.10
CA LEU A 32 6.12 -8.62 -0.78
C LEU A 32 6.30 -9.27 -2.17
N ALA A 33 7.51 -9.73 -2.50
CA ALA A 33 7.82 -10.31 -3.79
C ALA A 33 6.83 -11.41 -4.21
N ARG A 34 6.37 -11.35 -5.46
CA ARG A 34 5.46 -12.31 -6.11
C ARG A 34 4.06 -12.36 -5.51
N ARG A 35 3.59 -11.27 -4.89
CA ARG A 35 2.24 -11.14 -4.32
C ARG A 35 1.28 -10.36 -5.20
N GLN A 36 1.70 -9.84 -6.36
CA GLN A 36 0.86 -9.03 -7.25
C GLN A 36 0.28 -7.82 -6.51
N VAL A 37 1.18 -7.00 -5.97
CA VAL A 37 0.89 -5.90 -5.06
C VAL A 37 0.29 -4.73 -5.83
N THR A 38 -0.74 -4.10 -5.26
CA THR A 38 -1.43 -2.97 -5.88
C THR A 38 -0.56 -1.72 -5.89
N ALA A 39 -1.00 -0.68 -6.61
CA ALA A 39 -0.43 0.64 -6.42
C ALA A 39 -0.62 1.12 -4.95
N PRO A 40 0.34 1.87 -4.38
CA PRO A 40 0.26 2.32 -3.00
C PRO A 40 -0.67 3.53 -2.81
N LEU A 41 -1.44 3.50 -1.73
CA LEU A 41 -2.11 4.68 -1.18
C LEU A 41 -1.23 5.27 -0.07
N ALA A 42 -0.88 6.55 -0.17
CA ALA A 42 -0.28 7.28 0.94
C ALA A 42 -1.40 7.87 1.81
N LEU A 43 -1.35 7.64 3.12
CA LEU A 43 -2.37 8.06 4.08
C LEU A 43 -1.69 8.51 5.39
N GLY A 44 -1.30 9.79 5.44
CA GLY A 44 -0.60 10.37 6.58
C GLY A 44 0.74 9.68 6.84
N ALA A 45 0.91 9.09 8.03
CA ALA A 45 2.11 8.36 8.41
C ALA A 45 2.25 6.98 7.73
N TRP A 46 1.25 6.55 6.95
CA TRP A 46 1.13 5.19 6.45
C TRP A 46 1.13 5.10 4.93
N VAL A 47 1.64 3.99 4.41
CA VAL A 47 1.52 3.58 3.01
C VAL A 47 0.77 2.27 2.96
N VAL A 48 -0.38 2.25 2.31
CA VAL A 48 -1.27 1.09 2.24
C VAL A 48 -1.18 0.47 0.86
N VAL A 49 -0.98 -0.85 0.83
CA VAL A 49 -1.07 -1.67 -0.37
C VAL A 49 -1.94 -2.89 -0.09
N ALA A 50 -2.52 -3.47 -1.12
CA ALA A 50 -3.15 -4.78 -1.04
C ALA A 50 -2.50 -5.72 -2.04
N ASP A 51 -2.84 -7.01 -1.98
CA ASP A 51 -2.19 -8.01 -2.82
C ASP A 51 -3.16 -9.03 -3.44
N GLY A 52 -2.61 -9.80 -4.37
CA GLY A 52 -3.30 -10.86 -5.10
C GLY A 52 -3.75 -12.05 -4.27
N GLU A 53 -3.35 -12.13 -3.01
CA GLU A 53 -3.84 -13.13 -2.07
C GLU A 53 -4.92 -12.56 -1.14
N GLY A 54 -5.28 -11.29 -1.26
CA GLY A 54 -6.28 -10.64 -0.42
C GLY A 54 -5.75 -10.23 0.95
N VAL A 55 -4.45 -9.93 1.06
CA VAL A 55 -3.88 -9.30 2.25
C VAL A 55 -3.71 -7.81 1.99
N VAL A 56 -4.21 -7.00 2.91
CA VAL A 56 -3.94 -5.57 3.01
C VAL A 56 -2.74 -5.38 3.92
N HIS A 57 -1.70 -4.71 3.44
CA HIS A 57 -0.49 -4.37 4.19
C HIS A 57 -0.45 -2.88 4.45
N VAL A 58 -0.09 -2.52 5.68
CA VAL A 58 0.16 -1.13 6.08
C VAL A 58 1.64 -1.02 6.39
N LEU A 59 2.31 -0.12 5.68
CA LEU A 59 3.72 0.19 5.86
C LEU A 59 3.86 1.56 6.53
N SER A 60 4.94 1.75 7.28
CA SER A 60 5.38 3.06 7.74
C SER A 60 5.83 3.89 6.54
N ALA A 61 5.32 5.11 6.41
CA ALA A 61 5.76 6.06 5.38
C ALA A 61 7.21 6.53 5.60
N GLU A 62 7.69 6.47 6.85
CA GLU A 62 9.02 6.91 7.27
C GLU A 62 10.13 5.95 6.83
N ASP A 63 9.94 4.64 7.04
CA ASP A 63 11.00 3.64 6.87
C ASP A 63 10.58 2.38 6.08
N GLY A 64 9.32 2.28 5.66
CA GLY A 64 8.81 1.14 4.91
C GLY A 64 8.61 -0.14 5.72
N SER A 65 8.75 -0.09 7.05
CA SER A 65 8.50 -1.23 7.94
C SER A 65 7.01 -1.62 7.94
N PHE A 66 6.70 -2.90 8.17
CA PHE A 66 5.31 -3.34 8.30
C PHE A 66 4.73 -2.92 9.65
N VAL A 67 3.62 -2.18 9.60
CA VAL A 67 2.89 -1.72 10.78
C VAL A 67 1.70 -2.63 11.08
N ALA A 68 0.96 -3.04 10.05
CA ALA A 68 -0.22 -3.89 10.21
C ALA A 68 -0.51 -4.74 8.96
N ARG A 69 -1.29 -5.80 9.15
CA ARG A 69 -1.86 -6.61 8.07
C ARG A 69 -3.29 -7.04 8.38
N ALA A 70 -4.12 -7.13 7.36
CA ALA A 70 -5.49 -7.64 7.46
C ALA A 70 -5.82 -8.52 6.25
N LYS A 71 -6.65 -9.54 6.45
CA LYS A 71 -7.13 -10.44 5.39
C LYS A 71 -8.53 -10.04 4.94
N VAL A 72 -8.77 -10.06 3.64
CA VAL A 72 -10.10 -9.91 3.01
C VAL A 72 -10.51 -11.17 2.26
N ASP A 73 -11.72 -11.20 1.73
CA ASP A 73 -12.40 -12.40 1.22
C ASP A 73 -11.88 -12.95 -0.13
N SER A 74 -11.04 -12.18 -0.83
CA SER A 74 -10.43 -12.52 -2.11
C SER A 74 -9.31 -11.54 -2.48
N SER A 75 -8.67 -11.78 -3.62
CA SER A 75 -7.60 -10.93 -4.15
C SER A 75 -8.04 -9.48 -4.32
N VAL A 76 -7.10 -8.55 -4.16
CA VAL A 76 -7.31 -7.12 -4.47
C VAL A 76 -6.40 -6.76 -5.63
N ARG A 77 -6.97 -6.10 -6.65
CA ARG A 77 -6.27 -5.76 -7.90
C ARG A 77 -6.16 -4.27 -8.14
N THR A 78 -6.90 -3.47 -7.38
CA THR A 78 -6.95 -2.01 -7.49
C THR A 78 -6.26 -1.39 -6.28
N ALA A 79 -5.75 -0.17 -6.46
CA ALA A 79 -5.22 0.60 -5.34
C ALA A 79 -6.27 0.76 -4.24
N PRO A 80 -5.87 0.75 -2.95
CA PRO A 80 -6.71 1.24 -1.87
C PRO A 80 -7.12 2.70 -2.13
N VAL A 81 -8.31 3.07 -1.68
CA VAL A 81 -8.89 4.41 -1.89
C VAL A 81 -9.07 5.11 -0.55
N ASP A 82 -8.59 6.34 -0.44
CA ASP A 82 -8.86 7.20 0.72
C ASP A 82 -10.35 7.57 0.76
N ILE A 83 -10.98 7.36 1.91
CA ILE A 83 -12.40 7.68 2.15
C ILE A 83 -12.58 8.72 3.27
N GLY A 84 -11.51 9.30 3.81
CA GLY A 84 -11.52 10.30 4.87
C GLY A 84 -11.12 9.74 6.24
N PRO A 85 -12.00 9.04 6.98
CA PRO A 85 -11.67 8.50 8.29
C PRO A 85 -10.81 7.22 8.22
N GLY A 86 -10.30 6.87 7.03
CA GLY A 86 -9.62 5.62 6.74
C GLY A 86 -9.53 5.36 5.24
N PHE A 87 -9.44 4.10 4.84
CA PHE A 87 -9.36 3.71 3.43
C PHE A 87 -10.28 2.52 3.13
N ALA A 88 -10.60 2.32 1.85
CA ALA A 88 -11.34 1.17 1.37
C ALA A 88 -10.54 0.37 0.35
N VAL A 89 -10.82 -0.94 0.28
CA VAL A 89 -10.35 -1.82 -0.79
C VAL A 89 -11.55 -2.53 -1.43
N GLN A 90 -11.48 -2.74 -2.74
CA GLN A 90 -12.44 -3.57 -3.47
C GLN A 90 -11.78 -4.90 -3.84
N THR A 91 -12.44 -6.00 -3.50
CA THR A 91 -11.94 -7.34 -3.78
C THR A 91 -12.43 -7.84 -5.14
N ALA A 92 -11.77 -8.84 -5.71
CA ALA A 92 -12.14 -9.43 -7.00
C ALA A 92 -13.53 -10.11 -6.97
N LYS A 93 -14.07 -10.42 -5.78
CA LYS A 93 -15.45 -10.91 -5.60
C LYS A 93 -16.50 -9.79 -5.56
N GLY A 94 -16.08 -8.52 -5.60
CA GLY A 94 -16.96 -7.36 -5.55
C GLY A 94 -17.23 -6.80 -4.15
N SER A 95 -16.65 -7.39 -3.10
CA SER A 95 -16.76 -6.86 -1.74
C SER A 95 -15.99 -5.55 -1.60
N VAL A 96 -16.57 -4.57 -0.89
CA VAL A 96 -15.89 -3.33 -0.49
C VAL A 96 -15.70 -3.35 1.02
N VAL A 97 -14.45 -3.26 1.47
CA VAL A 97 -14.09 -3.33 2.89
C VAL A 97 -13.42 -2.02 3.28
N ALA A 98 -13.96 -1.35 4.29
CA ALA A 98 -13.40 -0.12 4.85
C ALA A 98 -12.57 -0.42 6.12
N PHE A 99 -11.42 0.22 6.22
CA PHE A 99 -10.49 0.11 7.34
C PHE A 99 -10.26 1.49 7.96
N ARG A 100 -10.05 1.51 9.27
CA ARG A 100 -9.63 2.70 10.01
C ARG A 100 -8.39 2.38 10.81
N LEU A 101 -7.37 3.21 10.64
CA LEU A 101 -6.14 3.17 11.45
C LEU A 101 -6.34 4.09 12.67
N LYS A 102 -5.84 3.66 13.82
CA LYS A 102 -5.87 4.42 15.07
C LYS A 102 -4.50 5.02 15.33
#